data_AF-A0A967BAZ2-F1
#
_entry.id   AF-A0A967BAZ2-F1
#
_cell.length_a   1.000
_cell.length_b   1.000
_cell.length_c   1.000
_cell.angle_alpha   90.00
_cell.angle_beta   90.00
_cell.angle_gamma   90.00
#
_symmetry.space_group_name_H-M   'P 1'
#
loop_
_entity.id
_entity.type
_entity.pdbx_description
1 polymer ?
#
loop_
_entity_poly.entity_id
_entity_poly.type
_entity_poly.pdbx_seq_one_letter_code
_entity_poly.pdbx_strand_id
1 'polypeptide(L)'
;MSSTHPLAFMRLPYPLLTALDSRMYHFWLQPVHYIIRMLHILSSAAFFGIELLFVLAVAQNLDRHVLTSISRFMMRPLHWSFAVVMATGVLLFFYDPVRVGSRAYLTPKLLAIALALLSARLGHRAIFRPIVTSERSVLPSWSGVFCIASCVLWIAVFVFSCFNTEGVPKVYLRHYF
;
A
#
# COMPACT_ATOMS: atom_id res chain seq x y z
N MET A 1 13.39 27.19 23.92
CA MET A 1 12.09 26.49 23.79
C MET A 1 11.99 26.00 22.37
N SER A 2 12.26 24.72 22.10
CA SER A 2 12.22 24.20 20.72
C SER A 2 10.77 24.11 20.27
N SER A 3 10.42 24.86 19.23
CA SER A 3 9.16 24.74 18.50
C SER A 3 9.09 23.34 17.88
N THR A 4 8.51 22.40 18.63
CA THR A 4 8.20 21.05 18.14
C THR A 4 7.18 21.19 17.03
N HIS A 5 7.62 20.99 15.78
CA HIS A 5 6.72 20.95 14.64
C HIS A 5 5.56 19.97 14.93
N PRO A 6 4.29 20.35 14.72
CA PRO A 6 3.14 19.55 15.19
C PRO A 6 3.11 18.13 14.60
N LEU A 7 3.74 17.92 13.44
CA LEU A 7 3.88 16.59 12.80
C LEU A 7 5.19 15.85 13.15
N ALA A 8 5.95 16.30 14.13
CA ALA A 8 7.23 15.67 14.51
C ALA A 8 7.03 14.22 15.01
N PHE A 9 5.92 13.94 15.69
CA PHE A 9 5.58 12.58 16.17
C PHE A 9 5.33 11.58 15.03
N MET A 10 5.05 12.05 13.81
CA MET A 10 4.84 11.18 12.65
C MET A 10 6.15 10.75 11.98
N ARG A 11 7.31 11.22 12.43
CA ARG A 11 8.61 10.78 11.91
C ARG A 11 9.08 9.57 12.69
N LEU A 12 9.73 8.62 12.01
CA LEU A 12 10.37 7.52 12.72
C LEU A 12 11.55 8.06 13.55
N PRO A 13 11.82 7.48 14.75
CA PRO A 13 12.92 7.92 15.59
C PRO A 13 14.24 7.83 14.82
N TYR A 14 15.01 8.93 14.81
CA TYR A 14 16.28 8.97 14.10
C TYR A 14 17.26 7.84 14.49
N PRO A 15 17.41 7.45 15.79
CA PRO A 15 18.28 6.34 16.18
C PRO A 15 17.88 5.00 15.55
N LEU A 16 16.58 4.79 15.31
CA LEU A 16 16.08 3.59 14.63
C LEU A 16 16.50 3.62 13.16
N LEU A 17 16.33 4.75 12.48
CA LEU A 17 16.67 4.89 11.06
C LEU A 17 18.17 4.70 10.80
N THR A 18 19.03 5.21 11.67
CA THR A 18 20.48 5.02 11.56
C THR A 18 20.90 3.59 11.87
N ALA A 19 20.21 2.89 12.76
CA ALA A 19 20.47 1.47 13.02
C ALA A 19 20.06 0.57 11.84
N LEU A 20 19.05 0.97 11.05
CA LEU A 20 18.62 0.25 9.84
C LEU A 20 19.45 0.61 8.60
N ASP A 21 20.27 1.67 8.67
CA ASP A 21 21.10 2.11 7.55
C ASP A 21 22.33 1.21 7.40
N SER A 22 22.39 0.48 6.29
CA SER A 22 23.51 -0.40 5.96
C SER A 22 24.20 0.09 4.69
N ARG A 23 25.42 0.61 4.84
CA ARG A 23 26.26 1.03 3.70
C ARG A 23 26.51 -0.11 2.72
N MET A 24 26.70 -1.33 3.22
CA MET A 24 26.96 -2.51 2.38
C MET A 24 25.75 -2.85 1.51
N TYR A 25 24.54 -2.73 2.06
CA TYR A 25 23.30 -2.91 1.32
C TYR A 25 23.11 -1.82 0.25
N HIS A 26 23.43 -0.56 0.57
CA HIS A 26 23.36 0.55 -0.37
C HIS A 26 24.25 0.31 -1.60
N PHE A 27 25.52 -0.05 -1.42
CA PHE A 27 26.44 -0.33 -2.53
C PHE A 27 25.99 -1.51 -3.39
N TRP A 28 25.45 -2.57 -2.78
CA TRP A 28 24.98 -3.75 -3.51
C TRP A 28 23.73 -3.46 -4.35
N LEU A 29 22.80 -2.63 -3.86
CA LEU A 29 21.60 -2.25 -4.61
C LEU A 29 21.83 -1.12 -5.61
N GLN A 30 22.83 -0.26 -5.42
CA GLN A 30 23.08 0.89 -6.29
C GLN A 30 23.01 0.58 -7.80
N PRO A 31 23.60 -0.51 -8.34
CA PRO A 31 23.50 -0.83 -9.77
C PRO A 31 22.12 -1.31 -10.22
N VAL A 32 21.28 -1.85 -9.33
CA VAL A 32 19.97 -2.46 -9.68
C VAL A 32 18.77 -1.69 -9.13
N HIS A 33 19.01 -0.62 -8.36
CA HIS A 33 17.98 0.17 -7.68
C HIS A 33 16.90 0.69 -8.61
N TYR A 34 17.27 1.15 -9.81
CA TYR A 34 16.31 1.64 -10.80
C TYR A 34 15.40 0.51 -11.32
N ILE A 35 15.93 -0.71 -11.50
CA ILE A 35 15.17 -1.89 -11.90
C ILE A 35 14.16 -2.24 -10.80
N ILE A 36 14.60 -2.28 -9.55
CA ILE A 36 13.74 -2.55 -8.38
C ILE A 36 12.63 -1.50 -8.30
N ARG A 37 12.94 -0.22 -8.55
CA ARG A 37 11.95 0.86 -8.59
C ARG A 37 10.93 0.67 -9.71
N MET A 38 11.37 0.34 -10.92
CA MET A 38 10.45 0.07 -12.05
C MET A 38 9.55 -1.13 -11.75
N LEU A 39 10.13 -2.20 -11.21
CA LEU A 39 9.38 -3.39 -10.80
C LEU A 39 8.35 -3.06 -9.71
N HIS A 40 8.72 -2.23 -8.73
CA HIS A 40 7.81 -1.76 -7.68
C HIS A 40 6.62 -0.99 -8.27
N ILE A 41 6.86 -0.07 -9.20
CA ILE A 41 5.81 0.73 -9.84
C ILE A 41 4.89 -0.16 -10.68
N LEU A 42 5.45 -1.03 -11.51
CA LEU A 42 4.68 -1.91 -12.39
C LEU A 42 3.84 -2.91 -11.59
N SER A 43 4.43 -3.53 -10.57
CA SER A 43 3.70 -4.44 -9.69
C SER A 43 2.64 -3.72 -8.86
N SER A 44 2.87 -2.47 -8.46
CA SER A 44 1.89 -1.63 -7.76
C SER A 44 0.70 -1.32 -8.63
N ALA A 45 0.94 -0.93 -9.88
CA ALA A 45 -0.11 -0.68 -10.86
C ALA A 45 -0.92 -1.95 -11.17
N ALA A 46 -0.25 -3.10 -11.34
CA ALA A 46 -0.91 -4.38 -11.55
C ALA A 46 -1.77 -4.79 -10.36
N PHE A 47 -1.23 -4.71 -9.13
CA PHE A 47 -1.94 -5.03 -7.91
C PHE A 47 -3.20 -4.16 -7.76
N PHE A 48 -3.04 -2.84 -7.86
CA PHE A 48 -4.17 -1.91 -7.70
C PHE A 48 -5.19 -2.05 -8.83
N GLY A 49 -4.75 -2.26 -10.07
CA GLY A 49 -5.66 -2.48 -11.20
C GLY A 49 -6.52 -3.72 -11.04
N ILE A 50 -5.94 -4.83 -10.58
CA ILE A 50 -6.69 -6.07 -10.31
C ILE A 50 -7.66 -5.86 -9.14
N GLU A 51 -7.22 -5.24 -8.05
CA GLU A 51 -8.10 -4.92 -6.91
C GLU A 51 -9.28 -4.04 -7.35
N LEU A 52 -9.03 -2.98 -8.14
CA LEU A 52 -10.05 -2.07 -8.64
C LEU A 52 -11.09 -2.78 -9.51
N LEU A 53 -10.65 -3.64 -10.42
CA LEU A 53 -11.55 -4.45 -11.26
C LEU A 53 -12.40 -5.40 -10.40
N PHE A 54 -11.84 -6.02 -9.36
CA PHE A 54 -12.60 -6.85 -8.43
C PHE A 54 -13.64 -6.04 -7.65
N VAL A 55 -13.27 -4.86 -7.16
CA VAL A 55 -14.19 -3.95 -6.47
C VAL A 55 -15.34 -3.52 -7.38
N LEU A 56 -15.05 -3.18 -8.64
CA LEU A 56 -16.08 -2.83 -9.64
C LEU A 56 -17.02 -4.01 -9.91
N ALA A 57 -16.48 -5.22 -10.06
CA ALA A 57 -17.29 -6.43 -10.28
C ALA A 57 -18.26 -6.69 -9.10
N VAL A 58 -17.81 -6.49 -7.86
CA VAL A 58 -18.67 -6.60 -6.67
C VAL A 58 -19.68 -5.45 -6.60
N ALA A 59 -19.26 -4.21 -6.87
CA ALA A 59 -20.11 -3.03 -6.80
C ALA A 59 -21.23 -3.01 -7.87
N GLN A 60 -20.96 -3.58 -9.05
CA GLN A 60 -21.94 -3.74 -10.13
C GLN A 60 -22.91 -4.90 -9.91
N ASN A 61 -22.78 -5.66 -8.81
CA ASN A 61 -23.60 -6.83 -8.51
C ASN A 61 -23.64 -7.85 -9.66
N LEU A 62 -22.48 -8.10 -10.30
CA LEU A 62 -22.39 -9.09 -11.38
C LEU A 62 -22.87 -10.47 -10.92
N ASP A 63 -23.39 -11.24 -11.86
CA ASP A 63 -23.84 -12.61 -11.61
C ASP A 63 -22.75 -13.43 -10.91
N ARG A 64 -23.17 -14.25 -9.94
CA ARG A 64 -22.26 -15.05 -9.10
C ARG A 64 -21.33 -15.93 -9.92
N HIS A 65 -21.80 -16.52 -11.01
CA HIS A 65 -20.98 -17.37 -11.89
C HIS A 65 -19.85 -16.56 -12.55
N VAL A 66 -20.15 -15.33 -12.97
CA VAL A 66 -19.17 -14.40 -13.55
C VAL A 66 -18.19 -13.96 -12.47
N LEU A 67 -18.70 -13.54 -11.30
CA LEU A 67 -17.87 -13.09 -10.19
C LEU A 67 -16.92 -14.19 -9.69
N THR A 68 -17.38 -15.43 -9.57
CA THR A 68 -16.53 -16.57 -9.17
C THR A 68 -15.44 -16.88 -10.18
N SER A 69 -15.76 -16.86 -11.47
CA SER A 69 -14.80 -17.10 -12.55
C SER A 69 -13.72 -16.02 -12.57
N ILE A 70 -14.15 -14.75 -12.52
CA ILE A 70 -13.26 -13.58 -12.44
C ILE A 70 -12.38 -13.68 -11.19
N SER A 71 -12.97 -13.92 -10.01
CA SER A 71 -12.24 -14.02 -8.75
C SER A 71 -11.16 -15.10 -8.80
N ARG A 72 -11.48 -16.30 -9.30
CA ARG A 72 -10.51 -17.40 -9.41
C ARG A 72 -9.35 -17.06 -10.34
N PHE A 73 -9.65 -16.40 -11.45
CA PHE A 73 -8.63 -15.98 -12.42
C PHE A 73 -7.71 -14.88 -11.84
N MET A 74 -8.29 -13.88 -11.19
CA MET A 74 -7.58 -12.70 -10.71
C MET A 74 -6.76 -12.92 -9.43
N MET A 75 -7.10 -13.92 -8.62
CA MET A 75 -6.46 -14.09 -7.31
C MET A 75 -4.98 -14.43 -7.38
N ARG A 76 -4.57 -15.33 -8.29
CA ARG A 76 -3.16 -15.68 -8.44
C ARG A 76 -2.30 -14.46 -8.81
N PRO A 77 -2.61 -13.70 -9.88
CA PRO A 77 -1.83 -12.51 -10.21
C PRO A 77 -1.96 -11.41 -9.15
N LEU A 78 -3.08 -11.29 -8.43
CA LEU A 78 -3.21 -10.37 -7.30
C LEU A 78 -2.21 -10.69 -6.18
N HIS A 79 -2.09 -11.95 -5.77
CA HIS A 79 -1.17 -12.36 -4.70
C HIS A 79 0.29 -12.18 -5.11
N TRP A 80 0.62 -12.53 -6.36
CA TRP A 80 1.96 -12.34 -6.91
C TRP A 80 2.35 -10.87 -7.00
N SER A 81 1.49 -10.04 -7.59
CA SER A 81 1.75 -8.60 -7.68
C SER A 81 1.87 -7.96 -6.30
N PHE A 82 0.97 -8.30 -5.37
CA PHE A 82 1.05 -7.85 -3.97
C PHE A 82 2.38 -8.26 -3.30
N ALA A 83 2.80 -9.52 -3.42
CA ALA A 83 4.05 -10.00 -2.85
C ALA A 83 5.26 -9.26 -3.42
N VAL A 84 5.30 -9.05 -4.73
CA VAL A 84 6.36 -8.29 -5.41
C VAL A 84 6.37 -6.83 -4.94
N VAL A 85 5.20 -6.18 -4.84
CA VAL A 85 5.07 -4.80 -4.32
C VAL A 85 5.63 -4.68 -2.92
N MET A 86 5.25 -5.60 -2.02
CA MET A 86 5.71 -5.57 -0.63
C MET A 86 7.21 -5.82 -0.54
N ALA A 87 7.72 -6.84 -1.23
CA ALA A 87 9.15 -7.14 -1.24
C ALA A 87 9.97 -5.96 -1.78
N THR A 88 9.60 -5.44 -2.95
CA THR A 88 10.30 -4.30 -3.57
C THR A 88 10.16 -3.02 -2.75
N GLY A 89 9.00 -2.78 -2.11
CA GLY A 89 8.79 -1.63 -1.23
C GLY A 89 9.68 -1.67 0.01
N VAL A 90 9.84 -2.85 0.61
CA VAL A 90 10.78 -3.09 1.72
C VAL A 90 12.21 -2.87 1.26
N LEU A 91 12.61 -3.45 0.11
CA LEU A 91 13.95 -3.27 -0.43
C LEU A 91 14.30 -1.80 -0.69
N LEU A 92 13.35 -1.03 -1.25
CA LEU A 92 13.51 0.40 -1.51
C LEU A 92 13.55 1.25 -0.23
N PHE A 93 12.84 0.83 0.83
CA PHE A 93 12.91 1.48 2.13
C PHE A 93 14.31 1.32 2.74
N PHE A 94 14.85 0.10 2.73
CA PHE A 94 16.20 -0.19 3.26
C PHE A 94 17.34 0.40 2.42
N TYR A 95 17.09 0.81 1.18
CA TYR A 95 18.11 1.45 0.35
C TYR A 95 18.54 2.82 0.91
N ASP A 96 17.61 3.56 1.50
CA ASP A 96 17.86 4.87 2.12
C ASP A 96 16.83 5.15 3.24
N PRO A 97 16.92 4.42 4.37
CA PRO A 97 15.92 4.46 5.42
C PRO A 97 15.88 5.82 6.11
N VAL A 98 17.02 6.52 6.21
CA VAL A 98 17.11 7.85 6.80
C VAL A 98 16.36 8.87 5.94
N ARG A 99 16.58 8.90 4.62
CA ARG A 99 15.89 9.85 3.74
C ARG A 99 14.40 9.57 3.60
N VAL A 100 14.01 8.29 3.60
CA VAL A 100 12.61 7.88 3.46
C VAL A 100 11.85 8.01 4.78
N GLY A 101 12.47 7.65 5.90
CA GLY A 101 11.86 7.64 7.23
C GLY A 101 11.88 8.95 8.00
N SER A 102 12.75 9.88 7.64
CA SER A 102 12.75 11.25 8.20
C SER A 102 11.58 12.10 7.67
N ARG A 103 10.87 11.64 6.64
CA ARG A 103 9.71 12.32 6.07
C ARG A 103 8.45 11.99 6.88
N ALA A 104 7.62 13.01 7.12
CA ALA A 104 6.43 12.89 7.97
C ALA A 104 5.35 11.96 7.40
N TYR A 105 5.38 11.66 6.10
CA TYR A 105 4.34 10.87 5.43
C TYR A 105 4.60 9.36 5.41
N LEU A 106 5.75 8.89 5.92
CA LEU A 106 6.00 7.45 6.00
C LEU A 106 5.09 6.77 7.03
N THR A 107 4.96 7.32 8.23
CA THR A 107 4.11 6.73 9.29
C THR A 107 2.64 6.63 8.88
N PRO A 108 1.98 7.67 8.32
CA PRO A 108 0.61 7.52 7.83
C PRO A 108 0.52 6.55 6.65
N LYS A 109 1.55 6.43 5.79
CA LYS A 109 1.61 5.37 4.77
C LYS A 109 1.63 3.97 5.39
N LEU A 110 2.47 3.75 6.41
CA LEU A 110 2.56 2.45 7.10
C LEU A 110 1.25 2.10 7.82
N LEU A 111 0.61 3.09 8.45
CA LEU A 111 -0.70 2.92 9.07
C LEU A 111 -1.77 2.56 8.03
N ALA A 112 -1.80 3.28 6.89
CA ALA A 112 -2.71 2.98 5.80
C ALA A 112 -2.48 1.59 5.22
N ILE A 113 -1.21 1.16 5.06
CA ILE A 113 -0.89 -0.22 4.65
C ILE A 113 -1.42 -1.21 5.69
N ALA A 114 -1.18 -1.01 6.98
CA ALA A 114 -1.65 -1.91 8.02
C ALA A 114 -3.18 -2.04 8.02
N LEU A 115 -3.89 -0.92 7.88
CA LEU A 115 -5.35 -0.91 7.75
C LEU A 115 -5.84 -1.59 6.47
N ALA A 116 -5.15 -1.37 5.34
CA ALA A 116 -5.48 -2.01 4.06
C ALA A 116 -5.23 -3.54 4.10
N LEU A 117 -4.20 -4.00 4.81
CA LEU A 117 -3.96 -5.44 5.01
C LEU A 117 -5.00 -6.06 5.92
N LEU A 118 -5.42 -5.34 6.96
CA LEU A 118 -6.51 -5.79 7.82
C LEU A 118 -7.83 -5.86 7.04
N SER A 119 -8.15 -4.84 6.24
CA SER A 119 -9.35 -4.86 5.38
C SER A 119 -9.27 -5.98 4.36
N ALA A 120 -8.12 -6.23 3.72
CA ALA A 120 -7.93 -7.33 2.79
C ALA A 120 -8.14 -8.69 3.47
N ARG A 121 -7.62 -8.90 4.68
CA ARG A 121 -7.81 -10.15 5.45
C ARG A 121 -9.28 -10.36 5.84
N LEU A 122 -9.97 -9.30 6.24
CA LEU A 122 -11.40 -9.35 6.57
C LEU A 122 -12.24 -9.62 5.31
N GLY A 123 -11.97 -8.93 4.20
CA GLY A 123 -12.63 -9.15 2.91
C GLY A 123 -12.39 -10.54 2.36
N HIS A 124 -11.18 -11.09 2.52
CA HIS A 124 -10.88 -12.45 2.10
C HIS A 124 -11.76 -13.48 2.84
N ARG A 125 -11.93 -13.30 4.15
CA ARG A 125 -12.75 -14.19 4.98
C ARG A 125 -14.26 -14.00 4.79
N ALA A 126 -14.71 -12.75 4.67
CA ALA A 126 -16.13 -12.40 4.70
C ALA A 126 -16.78 -12.36 3.32
N ILE A 127 -16.04 -12.06 2.26
CA ILE A 127 -16.54 -11.87 0.88
C ILE A 127 -15.96 -12.95 -0.03
N PHE A 128 -14.64 -13.02 -0.15
CA PHE A 128 -14.00 -13.91 -1.13
C PHE A 128 -14.24 -15.40 -0.85
N ARG A 129 -14.02 -15.87 0.38
CA ARG A 129 -14.20 -17.29 0.73
C ARG A 129 -15.64 -17.75 0.44
N PRO A 130 -16.71 -17.05 0.89
CA PRO A 130 -18.09 -17.40 0.55
C PRO A 130 -18.42 -17.37 -0.95
N ILE A 131 -17.80 -16.48 -1.73
CA ILE A 131 -17.94 -16.47 -3.19
C ILE A 131 -17.42 -17.77 -3.78
N VAL A 132 -16.22 -18.20 -3.36
CA VAL A 132 -15.53 -19.36 -3.96
C VAL A 132 -16.03 -20.72 -3.44
N THR A 133 -16.41 -20.82 -2.16
CA THR A 133 -16.86 -22.08 -1.52
C THR A 133 -18.35 -22.35 -1.72
N SER A 134 -19.04 -21.48 -2.43
CA SER A 134 -20.48 -21.57 -2.67
C SER A 134 -21.38 -21.52 -1.43
N GLU A 135 -20.86 -21.19 -0.24
CA GLU A 135 -21.57 -21.26 1.05
C GLU A 135 -22.78 -20.32 1.18
N ARG A 136 -22.83 -19.21 0.43
CA ARG A 136 -23.96 -18.25 0.47
C ARG A 136 -24.45 -17.92 -0.93
N SER A 137 -25.76 -18.07 -1.16
CA SER A 137 -26.42 -17.80 -2.44
C SER A 137 -26.43 -16.32 -2.82
N VAL A 138 -26.40 -15.41 -1.84
CA VAL A 138 -26.45 -13.95 -2.03
C VAL A 138 -25.33 -13.29 -1.22
N LEU A 139 -24.63 -12.35 -1.86
CA LEU A 139 -23.64 -11.51 -1.17
C LEU A 139 -24.34 -10.51 -0.24
N PRO A 140 -23.77 -10.23 0.94
CA PRO A 140 -24.30 -9.18 1.80
C PRO A 140 -24.33 -7.83 1.08
N SER A 141 -25.39 -7.04 1.26
CA SER A 141 -25.56 -5.72 0.63
C SER A 141 -24.45 -4.72 1.00
N TRP A 142 -23.78 -4.91 2.14
CA TRP A 142 -22.66 -4.09 2.57
C TRP A 142 -21.33 -4.41 1.86
N SER A 143 -21.25 -5.51 1.09
CA SER A 143 -19.99 -5.98 0.46
C SER A 143 -19.41 -4.95 -0.50
N GLY A 144 -20.26 -4.27 -1.28
CA GLY A 144 -19.82 -3.21 -2.19
C GLY A 144 -19.19 -2.03 -1.46
N VAL A 145 -19.84 -1.55 -0.38
CA VAL A 145 -19.33 -0.44 0.45
C VAL A 145 -17.99 -0.82 1.08
N PHE A 146 -17.87 -2.06 1.59
CA PHE A 146 -16.62 -2.56 2.15
C PHE A 146 -15.48 -2.62 1.11
N CYS A 147 -15.76 -3.13 -0.09
CA CYS A 147 -14.81 -3.17 -1.19
C CYS A 147 -14.35 -1.77 -1.60
N ILE A 148 -15.27 -0.80 -1.69
CA ILE A 148 -14.94 0.60 -1.98
C ILE A 148 -14.08 1.20 -0.88
N ALA A 149 -14.42 0.97 0.40
CA ALA A 149 -13.62 1.45 1.53
C ALA A 149 -12.18 0.87 1.52
N SER A 150 -12.04 -0.42 1.20
CA SER A 150 -10.73 -1.06 1.02
C SER A 150 -9.93 -0.42 -0.13
N CYS A 151 -10.60 -0.11 -1.25
CA CYS A 151 -9.98 0.59 -2.38
C CYS A 151 -9.50 1.99 -1.98
N VAL A 152 -10.29 2.73 -1.20
CA VAL A 152 -9.93 4.07 -0.70
C VAL A 152 -8.69 4.01 0.22
N LEU A 153 -8.56 2.97 1.05
CA LEU A 153 -7.35 2.77 1.85
C LEU A 153 -6.11 2.58 0.97
N TRP A 154 -6.20 1.79 -0.10
CA TRP A 154 -5.10 1.63 -1.06
C TRP A 154 -4.76 2.93 -1.80
N ILE A 155 -5.77 3.71 -2.18
CA ILE A 155 -5.55 5.05 -2.75
C ILE A 155 -4.79 5.93 -1.76
N ALA A 156 -5.14 5.92 -0.47
CA ALA A 156 -4.43 6.66 0.55
C ALA A 156 -2.96 6.23 0.67
N VAL A 157 -2.65 4.92 0.57
CA VAL A 157 -1.27 4.41 0.53
C VAL A 157 -0.48 5.04 -0.63
N PHE A 158 -1.07 5.11 -1.82
CA PHE A 158 -0.43 5.73 -2.98
C PHE A 158 -0.25 7.24 -2.83
N VAL A 159 -1.28 7.94 -2.36
CA VAL A 159 -1.23 9.39 -2.10
C VAL A 159 -0.12 9.72 -1.09
N PHE A 160 -0.04 9.00 0.03
CA PHE A 160 1.05 9.20 0.99
C PHE A 160 2.42 8.83 0.40
N SER A 161 2.49 7.86 -0.52
CA SER A 161 3.74 7.56 -1.24
C SER A 161 4.19 8.72 -2.14
N CYS A 162 3.26 9.39 -2.82
CA CYS A 162 3.55 10.58 -3.63
C CYS A 162 4.03 11.74 -2.76
N PHE A 163 3.32 12.06 -1.67
CA PHE A 163 3.75 13.09 -0.72
C PHE A 163 5.09 12.76 -0.08
N ASN A 164 5.35 11.48 0.17
CA ASN A 164 6.64 11.02 0.65
C ASN A 164 7.76 11.09 -0.40
N THR A 165 7.47 11.40 -1.66
CA THR A 165 8.46 11.53 -2.75
C THR A 165 8.78 13.00 -3.05
N GLU A 166 7.78 13.86 -3.11
CA GLU A 166 7.96 15.29 -3.44
C GLU A 166 8.54 16.10 -2.26
N GLY A 167 8.32 15.66 -1.02
CA GLY A 167 8.62 16.47 0.16
C GLY A 167 7.64 17.66 0.26
N VAL A 168 7.23 18.03 1.47
CA VAL A 168 6.35 19.20 1.64
C VAL A 168 6.99 20.40 0.94
N PRO A 169 6.28 21.15 0.09
CA PRO A 169 6.82 22.37 -0.49
C PRO A 169 7.32 23.25 0.66
N LYS A 170 8.63 23.51 0.68
CA LYS A 170 9.35 24.24 1.74
C LYS A 170 8.77 25.64 2.02
N VAL A 171 7.85 26.10 1.18
CA VAL A 171 7.12 27.36 1.30
C VAL A 171 6.28 27.43 2.58
N TYR A 172 5.68 26.32 3.05
CA TYR A 172 4.89 26.32 4.29
C TYR A 172 5.74 26.27 5.57
N LEU A 173 7.07 26.09 5.46
CA LEU A 173 8.01 26.09 6.59
C LEU A 173 8.78 27.41 6.73
N ARG A 174 8.55 28.39 5.84
CA ARG A 174 9.30 29.66 5.83
C ARG A 174 8.86 30.67 6.89
N HIS A 175 7.78 30.41 7.63
CA HIS A 175 7.28 31.31 8.67
C HIS A 175 7.81 31.01 10.09
N TYR A 176 8.77 30.09 10.23
CA TYR A 176 9.32 29.70 11.54
C TYR A 176 10.86 29.69 11.60
N PHE A 177 11.53 30.45 10.74
CA PHE A 177 12.96 30.77 10.89
C PHE A 177 13.12 32.23 11.27
#